data_AF-A0A1T3MWM5-F1
#
_entry.id   AF-A0A1T3MWM5-F1
#
_cell.length_a   1.000
_cell.length_b   1.000
_cell.length_c   1.000
_cell.angle_alpha   90.00
_cell.angle_beta   90.00
_cell.angle_gamma   90.00
#
_symmetry.space_group_name_H-M   'P 1'
#
loop_
_entity.id
_entity.type
_entity.pdbx_description
1 polymer ?
#
loop_
_entity_poly.entity_id
_entity_poly.type
_entity_poly.pdbx_seq_one_letter_code
_entity_poly.pdbx_strand_id
1 'polypeptide(L)'
;MGKLVSILLFISGFSFGQKTEYFSDSKTLIKPGKYKINITQKNNKNKSVVSFDLYRKSGNKWSKIQNGSFEKQAGFSLSVTTDEDLNNDGYNDLKISYAQAARGANEIEKLLIFSPKTQKLTEIINSQQYPNLHYNAKRNCITSYMFYGGNATYFLHLKQNKLEGFGKVEFSNDSIYSYKIRNKQEFLLKKQAYKSNDGAVFFSNFDPVEE
;
A
#
# COMPACT_ATOMS: atom_id res chain seq x y z
N MET A 1 7.41 64.42 32.63
CA MET A 1 7.95 63.04 32.70
C MET A 1 6.85 62.06 32.30
N GLY A 2 6.80 61.65 31.04
CA GLY A 2 5.88 60.61 30.56
C GLY A 2 6.69 59.59 29.78
N LYS A 3 6.84 58.38 30.30
CA LYS A 3 7.54 57.29 29.60
C LYS A 3 6.54 56.57 28.69
N LEU A 4 6.83 56.59 27.39
CA LEU A 4 6.18 55.73 26.39
C LEU A 4 6.43 54.26 26.73
N VAL A 5 5.37 53.47 26.81
CA VAL A 5 5.43 52.01 26.82
C VAL A 5 5.37 51.55 25.38
N SER A 6 6.46 50.98 24.86
CA SER A 6 6.45 50.25 23.58
C SER A 6 6.03 48.82 23.83
N ILE A 7 4.83 48.45 23.36
CA ILE A 7 4.36 47.07 23.31
C ILE A 7 4.95 46.44 22.04
N LEU A 8 5.91 45.52 22.19
CA LEU A 8 6.34 44.65 21.10
C LEU A 8 5.29 43.54 20.89
N LEU A 9 4.50 43.64 19.81
CA LEU A 9 3.73 42.51 19.31
C LEU A 9 4.69 41.53 18.61
N PHE A 10 4.89 40.36 19.21
CA PHE A 10 5.45 39.21 18.51
C PHE A 10 4.34 38.57 17.66
N ILE A 11 4.31 38.91 16.37
CA ILE A 11 3.53 38.16 15.38
C ILE A 11 4.36 36.93 15.02
N SER A 12 4.04 35.78 15.63
CA SER A 12 4.55 34.49 15.17
C SER A 12 3.78 34.08 13.92
N GLY A 13 4.33 34.43 12.76
CA GLY A 13 3.86 33.89 11.49
C GLY A 13 4.18 32.40 11.42
N PHE A 14 3.21 31.53 11.70
CA PHE A 14 3.30 30.13 11.28
C PHE A 14 3.23 30.07 9.75
N SER A 15 4.40 30.10 9.11
CA SER A 15 4.52 29.67 7.73
C SER A 15 4.25 28.17 7.69
N PHE A 16 3.05 27.77 7.28
CA PHE A 16 2.74 26.38 6.92
C PHE A 16 3.59 26.03 5.68
N GLY A 17 4.84 25.63 5.92
CA GLY A 17 5.78 25.28 4.85
C GLY A 17 5.27 24.10 4.04
N GLN A 18 5.35 24.21 2.72
CA GLN A 18 5.17 23.07 1.82
C GLN A 18 6.24 22.02 2.13
N LYS A 19 5.85 20.88 2.71
CA LYS A 19 6.76 19.76 2.94
C LYS A 19 6.87 18.96 1.63
N THR A 20 8.07 18.87 1.07
CA THR A 20 8.36 17.96 -0.05
C THR A 20 9.17 16.76 0.45
N GLU A 21 8.75 15.56 0.11
CA GLU A 21 9.40 14.29 0.48
C GLU A 21 9.86 13.57 -0.81
N TYR A 22 10.98 12.85 -0.71
CA TYR A 22 11.61 12.18 -1.85
C TYR A 22 11.95 10.73 -1.51
N PHE A 23 11.81 9.85 -2.50
CA PHE A 23 12.27 8.46 -2.44
C PHE A 23 12.96 8.11 -3.76
N SER A 24 14.04 7.33 -3.71
CA SER A 24 14.71 6.80 -4.89
C SER A 24 15.22 5.40 -4.60
N ASP A 25 14.96 4.47 -5.51
CA ASP A 25 15.50 3.11 -5.42
C ASP A 25 15.91 2.56 -6.79
N SER A 26 16.98 1.77 -6.78
CA SER A 26 17.46 0.96 -7.90
C SER A 26 18.04 -0.40 -7.44
N LYS A 27 17.98 -0.69 -6.14
CA LYS A 27 18.57 -1.87 -5.52
C LYS A 27 17.57 -3.00 -5.39
N THR A 28 16.29 -2.70 -5.15
CA THR A 28 15.25 -3.71 -4.89
C THR A 28 14.15 -3.68 -5.95
N LEU A 29 13.80 -2.50 -6.48
CA LEU A 29 12.76 -2.31 -7.48
C LEU A 29 12.94 -3.17 -8.74
N ILE A 30 11.88 -3.91 -9.12
CA ILE A 30 11.72 -4.67 -10.37
C ILE A 30 12.83 -5.71 -10.59
N LYS A 31 14.02 -5.24 -10.98
CA LYS A 31 15.25 -6.03 -11.05
C LYS A 31 16.43 -5.16 -10.61
N PRO A 32 17.18 -5.58 -9.58
CA PRO A 32 18.33 -4.84 -9.05
C PRO A 32 19.29 -4.37 -10.15
N GLY A 33 19.60 -3.07 -10.15
CA GLY A 33 20.54 -2.45 -11.08
C GLY A 33 20.09 -2.34 -12.53
N LYS A 34 18.88 -2.82 -12.89
CA LYS A 34 18.30 -2.70 -14.24
C LYS A 34 17.28 -1.57 -14.32
N TYR A 35 16.57 -1.32 -13.24
CA TYR A 35 15.55 -0.27 -13.13
C TYR A 35 15.88 0.69 -11.98
N LYS A 36 15.35 1.91 -12.08
CA LYS A 36 15.39 2.91 -11.01
C LYS A 36 14.06 3.66 -10.97
N ILE A 37 13.54 3.93 -9.78
CA ILE A 37 12.39 4.80 -9.56
C ILE A 37 12.85 6.05 -8.79
N ASN A 38 12.31 7.20 -9.15
CA ASN A 38 12.34 8.40 -8.33
C ASN A 38 10.89 8.79 -8.03
N ILE A 39 10.58 9.05 -6.76
CA ILE A 39 9.25 9.44 -6.31
C ILE A 39 9.37 10.73 -5.52
N THR A 40 8.44 11.65 -5.75
CA THR A 40 8.33 12.92 -5.03
C THR A 40 6.91 13.07 -4.52
N GLN A 41 6.76 13.44 -3.26
CA GLN A 41 5.50 13.86 -2.68
C GLN A 41 5.57 15.35 -2.36
N LYS A 42 4.61 16.12 -2.87
CA LYS A 42 4.43 17.54 -2.55
C LYS A 42 3.19 17.70 -1.67
N ASN A 43 3.39 18.17 -0.45
CA ASN A 43 2.31 18.44 0.49
C ASN A 43 1.87 19.90 0.42
N ASN A 44 0.58 20.10 0.17
CA ASN A 44 -0.13 21.37 0.32
C ASN A 44 -1.17 21.23 1.45
N LYS A 45 -1.71 22.34 1.96
CA LYS A 45 -2.62 22.36 3.12
C LYS A 45 -3.76 21.32 3.06
N ASN A 46 -4.32 21.08 1.87
CA ASN A 46 -5.50 20.23 1.69
C ASN A 46 -5.24 19.01 0.81
N LYS A 47 -4.04 18.86 0.23
CA LYS A 47 -3.75 17.86 -0.80
C LYS A 47 -2.29 17.43 -0.75
N SER A 48 -2.03 16.14 -0.92
CA SER A 48 -0.70 15.61 -1.19
C SER A 48 -0.68 15.01 -2.59
N VAL A 49 0.24 15.47 -3.43
CA VAL A 49 0.44 14.93 -4.78
C VAL A 49 1.71 14.11 -4.79
N VAL A 50 1.60 12.85 -5.21
CA VAL A 50 2.74 11.97 -5.45
C VAL A 50 2.98 11.88 -6.94
N SER A 51 4.24 12.01 -7.36
CA SER A 51 4.68 11.84 -8.74
C SER A 51 5.87 10.89 -8.78
N PHE A 52 5.95 10.05 -9.81
CA PHE A 52 7.08 9.15 -10.00
C PHE A 52 7.63 9.20 -11.42
N ASP A 53 8.92 8.89 -11.53
CA ASP A 53 9.64 8.66 -12.77
C ASP A 53 10.35 7.30 -12.70
N LEU A 54 10.05 6.43 -13.67
CA LEU A 54 10.69 5.12 -13.83
C LEU A 54 11.75 5.20 -14.93
N TYR A 55 12.90 4.61 -14.67
CA TYR A 55 14.06 4.59 -15.57
C TYR A 55 14.52 3.16 -15.84
N ARG A 56 15.03 2.93 -17.05
CA ARG A 56 15.73 1.70 -17.45
C ARG A 56 17.22 2.00 -17.66
N LYS A 57 18.09 1.09 -17.23
CA LYS A 57 19.52 1.17 -17.48
C LYS A 57 19.87 0.56 -18.84
N SER A 58 20.66 1.27 -19.64
CA SER A 58 21.33 0.74 -20.83
C SER A 58 22.80 1.13 -20.78
N GLY A 59 23.68 0.14 -20.61
CA GLY A 59 25.08 0.38 -20.24
C GLY A 59 25.17 1.19 -18.93
N ASN A 60 25.83 2.34 -18.96
CA ASN A 60 25.95 3.27 -17.82
C ASN A 60 24.92 4.41 -17.84
N LYS A 61 23.96 4.41 -18.79
CA LYS A 61 22.98 5.48 -18.94
C LYS A 61 21.60 5.05 -18.43
N TRP A 62 20.94 5.98 -17.74
CA TRP A 62 19.56 5.84 -17.31
C TRP A 62 18.65 6.60 -18.28
N SER A 63 17.63 5.94 -18.82
CA SER A 63 16.61 6.57 -19.67
C SER A 63 15.26 6.48 -18.98
N LYS A 64 14.54 7.60 -18.87
CA LYS A 64 13.18 7.62 -18.34
C LYS A 64 12.26 6.88 -19.32
N ILE A 65 11.49 5.91 -18.84
CA ILE A 65 10.59 5.08 -19.67
C ILE A 65 9.11 5.27 -19.32
N GLN A 66 8.82 5.81 -18.14
CA GLN A 66 7.46 6.08 -17.67
C GLN A 66 7.50 7.17 -16.60
N ASN A 67 6.40 7.90 -16.49
CA ASN A 67 6.09 8.75 -15.35
C ASN A 67 4.61 8.60 -14.98
N GLY A 68 4.23 9.07 -13.81
CA GLY A 68 2.85 9.12 -13.38
C GLY A 68 2.67 9.99 -12.14
N SER A 69 1.42 10.31 -11.81
CA SER A 69 1.09 11.06 -10.60
C SER A 69 -0.31 10.75 -10.10
N PHE A 70 -0.52 10.86 -8.79
CA PHE A 70 -1.84 10.75 -8.17
C PHE A 70 -1.94 11.64 -6.92
N GLU A 71 -3.17 12.02 -6.59
CA GLU A 71 -3.49 12.64 -5.30
C GLU A 71 -3.65 11.56 -4.23
N LYS A 72 -3.22 11.85 -3.01
CA LYS A 72 -3.36 10.96 -1.85
C LYS A 72 -3.82 11.73 -0.61
N GLN A 73 -4.16 11.01 0.46
CA GLN A 73 -4.57 11.63 1.72
C GLN A 73 -3.47 12.58 2.25
N ALA A 74 -3.89 13.81 2.57
CA ALA A 74 -3.02 14.84 3.10
C ALA A 74 -2.62 14.55 4.56
N GLY A 75 -1.45 15.04 4.98
CA GLY A 75 -0.98 14.90 6.36
C GLY A 75 -0.26 13.59 6.68
N PHE A 76 -0.04 12.71 5.71
CA PHE A 76 0.70 11.46 5.88
C PHE A 76 2.02 11.47 5.09
N SER A 77 3.08 10.95 5.69
CA SER A 77 4.39 10.84 5.06
C SER A 77 4.40 9.87 3.87
N LEU A 78 5.39 10.07 3.00
CA LEU A 78 5.67 9.16 1.89
C LEU A 78 6.25 7.86 2.46
N SER A 79 5.62 6.72 2.17
CA SER A 79 6.18 5.38 2.37
C SER A 79 6.14 4.63 1.05
N VAL A 80 7.18 3.88 0.75
CA VAL A 80 7.36 3.16 -0.52
C VAL A 80 8.01 1.81 -0.27
N THR A 81 7.43 0.76 -0.82
CA THR A 81 7.92 -0.63 -0.74
C THR A 81 8.25 -1.13 -2.15
N THR A 82 9.40 -1.79 -2.31
CA THR A 82 9.97 -2.16 -3.63
C THR A 82 10.65 -3.53 -3.66
N ASP A 83 10.50 -4.31 -2.59
CA ASP A 83 11.25 -5.55 -2.31
C ASP A 83 10.36 -6.80 -2.35
N GLU A 84 9.14 -6.69 -2.89
CA GLU A 84 8.16 -7.77 -2.92
C GLU A 84 7.64 -8.00 -4.34
N ASP A 85 7.65 -9.25 -4.79
CA ASP A 85 7.02 -9.72 -6.03
C ASP A 85 5.63 -10.26 -5.69
N LEU A 86 4.59 -9.48 -5.96
CA LEU A 86 3.23 -9.76 -5.49
C LEU A 86 2.48 -10.73 -6.40
N ASN A 87 2.89 -10.86 -7.66
CA ASN A 87 2.26 -11.75 -8.63
C ASN A 87 3.14 -12.97 -8.99
N ASN A 88 4.30 -13.11 -8.34
CA ASN A 88 5.28 -14.18 -8.51
C ASN A 88 5.75 -14.33 -9.97
N ASP A 89 6.02 -13.21 -10.65
CA ASP A 89 6.50 -13.18 -12.04
C ASP A 89 8.03 -13.01 -12.18
N GLY A 90 8.74 -12.95 -11.04
CA GLY A 90 10.17 -12.78 -10.94
C GLY A 90 10.63 -11.31 -11.01
N TYR A 91 9.72 -10.36 -10.82
CA TYR A 91 10.00 -8.93 -10.77
C TYR A 91 9.33 -8.30 -9.55
N ASN A 92 10.09 -7.56 -8.75
CA ASN A 92 9.50 -6.85 -7.61
C ASN A 92 8.58 -5.72 -8.07
N ASP A 93 7.49 -5.54 -7.34
CA ASP A 93 6.47 -4.54 -7.60
C ASP A 93 6.68 -3.28 -6.75
N LEU A 94 5.77 -2.31 -6.92
CA LEU A 94 5.84 -1.02 -6.24
C LEU A 94 4.55 -0.76 -5.47
N LYS A 95 4.67 -0.58 -4.14
CA LYS A 95 3.60 -0.06 -3.29
C LYS A 95 3.97 1.33 -2.81
N ILE A 96 3.03 2.27 -2.88
CA ILE A 96 3.20 3.65 -2.43
C ILE A 96 2.07 4.00 -1.48
N SER A 97 2.38 4.57 -0.32
CA SER A 97 1.36 4.99 0.65
C SER A 97 0.33 5.93 0.00
N TYR A 98 -0.95 5.64 0.24
CA TYR A 98 -2.08 6.38 -0.33
C TYR A 98 -2.94 7.01 0.77
N ALA A 99 -3.33 6.22 1.77
CA ALA A 99 -4.16 6.65 2.88
C ALA A 99 -3.90 5.77 4.11
N GLN A 100 -4.50 6.14 5.24
CA GLN A 100 -4.47 5.34 6.45
C GLN A 100 -5.86 5.29 7.09
N ALA A 101 -6.25 4.11 7.56
CA ALA A 101 -7.53 3.88 8.23
C ALA A 101 -7.36 3.05 9.51
N ALA A 102 -8.47 2.77 10.20
CA ALA A 102 -8.51 1.93 11.40
C ALA A 102 -7.47 2.35 12.46
N ARG A 103 -7.41 3.65 12.77
CA ARG A 103 -6.45 4.25 13.75
C ARG A 103 -4.98 3.94 13.46
N GLY A 104 -4.66 3.62 12.21
CA GLY A 104 -3.30 3.37 11.78
C GLY A 104 -3.04 1.95 11.32
N ALA A 105 -3.89 1.00 11.70
CA ALA A 105 -3.68 -0.42 11.43
C ALA A 105 -3.89 -0.83 9.97
N ASN A 106 -4.60 -0.01 9.18
CA ASN A 106 -4.78 -0.24 7.75
C ASN A 106 -3.93 0.74 6.95
N GLU A 107 -2.78 0.28 6.46
CA GLU A 107 -1.99 0.98 5.45
C GLU A 107 -2.64 0.76 4.08
N ILE A 108 -3.15 1.85 3.50
CA ILE A 108 -3.79 1.81 2.19
C ILE A 108 -2.77 2.31 1.18
N GLU A 109 -2.49 1.50 0.16
CA GLU A 109 -1.42 1.74 -0.79
C GLU A 109 -1.95 1.81 -2.23
N LYS A 110 -1.29 2.60 -3.07
CA LYS A 110 -1.33 2.43 -4.52
C LYS A 110 -0.37 1.32 -4.88
N LEU A 111 -0.92 0.23 -5.43
CA LEU A 111 -0.14 -0.87 -5.97
C LEU A 111 0.10 -0.67 -7.47
N LEU A 112 1.35 -0.77 -7.89
CA LEU A 112 1.76 -0.80 -9.29
C LEU A 112 2.55 -2.08 -9.56
N ILE A 113 2.02 -2.91 -10.46
CA ILE A 113 2.62 -4.18 -10.86
C ILE A 113 3.49 -3.98 -12.10
N PHE A 114 4.71 -4.50 -12.10
CA PHE A 114 5.57 -4.42 -13.28
C PHE A 114 5.14 -5.42 -14.36
N SER A 115 5.11 -4.97 -15.62
CA SER A 115 4.88 -5.87 -16.75
C SER A 115 6.16 -6.02 -17.55
N PRO A 116 6.84 -7.18 -17.54
CA PRO A 116 8.05 -7.39 -18.33
C PRO A 116 7.78 -7.27 -19.85
N LYS A 117 6.55 -7.58 -20.29
CA LYS A 117 6.12 -7.45 -21.69
C LYS A 117 6.14 -6.00 -22.18
N THR A 118 5.63 -5.07 -21.37
CA THR A 118 5.56 -3.65 -21.75
C THR A 118 6.70 -2.82 -21.17
N GLN A 119 7.45 -3.40 -20.23
CA GLN A 119 8.47 -2.74 -19.40
C GLN A 119 7.94 -1.51 -18.68
N LYS A 120 6.69 -1.57 -18.22
CA LYS A 120 6.00 -0.48 -17.52
C LYS A 120 5.32 -1.01 -16.27
N LEU A 121 5.15 -0.10 -15.32
CA LEU A 121 4.31 -0.26 -14.14
C LEU A 121 2.84 -0.06 -14.52
N THR A 122 1.98 -1.00 -14.13
CA THR A 122 0.53 -0.95 -14.32
C THR A 122 -0.14 -0.72 -12.97
N GLU A 123 -0.90 0.35 -12.82
CA GLU A 123 -1.68 0.60 -11.61
C GLU A 123 -2.77 -0.45 -11.43
N ILE A 124 -2.88 -0.98 -10.21
CA ILE A 124 -3.98 -1.84 -9.78
C ILE A 124 -5.08 -0.97 -9.21
N ILE A 125 -6.13 -0.78 -10.01
CA ILE A 125 -7.06 0.35 -9.86
C ILE A 125 -7.95 0.28 -8.62
N ASN A 126 -8.02 -0.90 -7.98
CA ASN A 126 -8.78 -1.15 -6.77
C ASN A 126 -7.90 -1.55 -5.58
N SER A 127 -6.59 -1.33 -5.64
CA SER A 127 -5.67 -1.63 -4.54
C SER A 127 -6.05 -0.93 -3.24
N GLN A 128 -6.59 0.28 -3.30
CA GLN A 128 -7.07 1.02 -2.14
C GLN A 128 -8.23 0.36 -1.36
N GLN A 129 -8.86 -0.68 -1.92
CA GLN A 129 -9.92 -1.45 -1.25
C GLN A 129 -9.36 -2.53 -0.32
N TYR A 130 -8.05 -2.79 -0.41
CA TYR A 130 -7.37 -3.90 0.23
C TYR A 130 -6.11 -3.37 0.93
N PRO A 131 -6.17 -3.04 2.24
CA PRO A 131 -5.01 -2.55 2.97
C PRO A 131 -3.99 -3.66 3.23
N ASN A 132 -2.76 -3.28 3.58
CA ASN A 132 -1.70 -4.19 4.04
C ASN A 132 -1.50 -5.37 3.07
N LEU A 133 -1.14 -5.05 1.82
CA LEU A 133 -1.01 -6.04 0.75
C LEU A 133 0.33 -6.78 0.84
N HIS A 134 0.30 -8.11 0.75
CA HIS A 134 1.48 -8.98 0.80
C HIS A 134 1.34 -10.17 -0.14
N TYR A 135 2.47 -10.78 -0.51
CA TYR A 135 2.49 -12.03 -1.24
C TYR A 135 2.34 -13.21 -0.27
N ASN A 136 1.45 -14.14 -0.63
CA ASN A 136 1.27 -15.40 0.05
C ASN A 136 1.81 -16.53 -0.83
N ALA A 137 3.00 -17.03 -0.47
CA ALA A 137 3.68 -18.11 -1.18
C ALA A 137 2.93 -19.45 -1.13
N LYS A 138 2.22 -19.72 -0.03
CA LYS A 138 1.48 -20.98 0.17
C LYS A 138 0.34 -21.15 -0.83
N ARG A 139 -0.34 -20.05 -1.15
CA ARG A 139 -1.48 -20.03 -2.07
C ARG A 139 -1.15 -19.41 -3.42
N ASN A 140 0.08 -18.95 -3.61
CA ASN A 140 0.56 -18.22 -4.78
C ASN A 140 -0.42 -17.10 -5.16
N CYS A 141 -0.71 -16.22 -4.20
CA CYS A 141 -1.69 -15.16 -4.36
C CYS A 141 -1.30 -13.91 -3.56
N ILE A 142 -2.02 -12.82 -3.77
CA ILE A 142 -1.89 -11.61 -2.94
C ILE A 142 -2.84 -11.76 -1.75
N THR A 143 -2.39 -11.44 -0.55
CA THR A 143 -3.22 -11.31 0.63
C THR A 143 -3.35 -9.85 1.06
N SER A 144 -4.47 -9.52 1.68
CA SER A 144 -4.70 -8.24 2.34
C SER A 144 -5.15 -8.49 3.76
N TYR A 145 -4.45 -7.85 4.71
CA TYR A 145 -4.80 -7.90 6.11
C TYR A 145 -5.61 -6.66 6.48
N MET A 146 -6.85 -6.84 6.89
CA MET A 146 -7.77 -5.73 7.15
C MET A 146 -8.20 -5.74 8.61
N PHE A 147 -8.02 -4.60 9.27
CA PHE A 147 -8.41 -4.38 10.66
C PHE A 147 -9.70 -3.56 10.75
N TYR A 148 -10.58 -3.96 11.67
CA TYR A 148 -11.81 -3.28 12.08
C TYR A 148 -12.15 -3.71 13.52
N GLY A 149 -13.44 -3.84 13.88
CA GLY A 149 -13.84 -4.43 15.18
C GLY A 149 -13.39 -5.89 15.39
N GLY A 150 -12.77 -6.49 14.37
CA GLY A 150 -11.97 -7.71 14.41
C GLY A 150 -10.89 -7.57 13.33
N ASN A 151 -10.50 -8.66 12.68
CA ASN A 151 -9.62 -8.57 11.52
C ASN A 151 -9.91 -9.66 10.49
N ALA A 152 -9.55 -9.41 9.23
CA ALA A 152 -9.74 -10.35 8.14
C ALA A 152 -8.47 -10.48 7.29
N THR A 153 -8.23 -11.68 6.77
CA THR A 153 -7.31 -11.93 5.68
C THR A 153 -8.11 -12.22 4.42
N TYR A 154 -7.96 -11.37 3.41
CA TYR A 154 -8.48 -11.61 2.06
C TYR A 154 -7.43 -12.31 1.20
N PHE A 155 -7.86 -13.26 0.39
CA PHE A 155 -7.03 -13.95 -0.61
C PHE A 155 -7.46 -13.50 -2.00
N LEU A 156 -6.52 -12.94 -2.75
CA LEU A 156 -6.77 -12.15 -3.95
C LEU A 156 -5.95 -12.68 -5.13
N HIS A 157 -6.58 -12.79 -6.29
CA HIS A 157 -5.87 -12.95 -7.56
C HIS A 157 -5.76 -11.60 -8.27
N LEU A 158 -4.62 -11.39 -8.91
CA LEU A 158 -4.46 -10.33 -9.88
C LEU A 158 -5.05 -10.76 -11.22
N LYS A 159 -6.08 -10.04 -11.69
CA LYS A 159 -6.68 -10.23 -13.00
C LYS A 159 -6.59 -8.93 -13.78
N GLN A 160 -5.72 -8.92 -14.80
CA GLN A 160 -5.37 -7.69 -15.52
C GLN A 160 -4.83 -6.63 -14.54
N ASN A 161 -5.58 -5.57 -14.31
CA ASN A 161 -5.21 -4.46 -13.43
C ASN A 161 -6.14 -4.35 -12.20
N LYS A 162 -6.73 -5.48 -11.76
CA LYS A 162 -7.65 -5.54 -10.62
C LYS A 162 -7.34 -6.72 -9.71
N LEU A 163 -7.56 -6.52 -8.42
CA LEU A 163 -7.59 -7.58 -7.41
C LEU A 163 -9.00 -8.15 -7.31
N GLU A 164 -9.12 -9.47 -7.44
CA GLU A 164 -10.35 -10.23 -7.28
C GLU A 164 -10.22 -11.21 -6.10
N GLY A 165 -11.06 -11.03 -5.08
CA GLY A 165 -11.10 -11.95 -3.94
C GLY A 165 -11.68 -13.31 -4.32
N PHE A 166 -11.04 -14.37 -3.84
CA PHE A 166 -11.49 -15.75 -4.00
C PHE A 166 -11.63 -16.50 -2.67
N GLY A 167 -11.08 -15.96 -1.59
CA GLY A 167 -11.23 -16.48 -0.23
C GLY A 167 -11.12 -15.36 0.80
N LYS A 168 -11.66 -15.61 1.99
CA LYS A 168 -11.54 -14.72 3.16
C LYS A 168 -11.53 -15.56 4.43
N VAL A 169 -10.69 -15.19 5.41
CA VAL A 169 -10.85 -15.62 6.80
C VAL A 169 -11.03 -14.37 7.65
N GLU A 170 -12.06 -14.37 8.48
CA GLU A 170 -12.38 -13.29 9.41
C GLU A 170 -12.32 -13.81 10.84
N PHE A 171 -11.62 -13.09 11.70
CA PHE A 171 -11.66 -13.26 13.15
C PHE A 171 -12.49 -12.15 13.78
N SER A 172 -13.56 -12.53 14.48
CA SER A 172 -14.46 -11.61 15.16
C SER A 172 -15.22 -12.33 16.28
N ASN A 173 -15.36 -11.68 17.43
CA ASN A 173 -16.07 -12.21 18.61
C ASN A 173 -15.64 -13.64 18.99
N ASP A 174 -14.33 -13.85 19.19
CA ASP A 174 -13.73 -15.14 19.56
C ASP A 174 -14.11 -16.29 18.63
N SER A 175 -14.36 -15.98 17.36
CA SER A 175 -14.72 -16.95 16.33
C SER A 175 -14.00 -16.63 15.05
N ILE A 176 -13.63 -17.68 14.32
CA ILE A 176 -13.21 -17.54 12.92
C ILE A 176 -14.33 -17.93 11.99
N TYR A 177 -14.36 -17.24 10.86
CA TYR A 177 -15.28 -17.47 9.75
C TYR A 177 -14.46 -17.57 8.47
N SER A 178 -14.50 -18.71 7.79
CA SER A 178 -13.85 -18.85 6.49
C SER A 178 -14.87 -18.87 5.37
N TYR A 179 -14.54 -18.18 4.29
CA TYR A 179 -15.43 -17.98 3.16
C TYR A 179 -14.71 -18.30 1.86
N LYS A 180 -15.45 -18.90 0.93
CA LYS A 180 -15.13 -18.90 -0.48
C LYS A 180 -15.80 -17.72 -1.14
N ILE A 181 -15.11 -17.02 -2.04
CA ILE A 181 -15.70 -15.90 -2.78
C ILE A 181 -15.92 -16.33 -4.23
N ARG A 182 -17.14 -16.18 -4.73
CA ARG A 182 -17.50 -16.41 -6.15
C ARG A 182 -18.44 -15.32 -6.61
N ASN A 183 -18.19 -14.74 -7.78
CA ASN A 183 -19.00 -13.65 -8.32
C ASN A 183 -19.23 -12.49 -7.32
N LYS A 184 -18.20 -12.18 -6.51
CA LYS A 184 -18.22 -11.18 -5.43
C LYS A 184 -19.18 -11.50 -4.26
N GLN A 185 -19.71 -12.72 -4.20
CA GLN A 185 -20.51 -13.22 -3.08
C GLN A 185 -19.67 -14.14 -2.20
N GLU A 186 -19.84 -14.00 -0.89
CA GLU A 186 -19.16 -14.82 0.12
C GLU A 186 -20.02 -16.03 0.50
N PHE A 187 -19.43 -17.22 0.45
CA PHE A 187 -20.05 -18.48 0.83
C PHE A 187 -19.32 -19.01 2.05
N LEU A 188 -20.01 -19.05 3.19
CA LEU A 188 -19.45 -19.55 4.45
C LEU A 188 -19.06 -21.03 4.29
N LEU A 189 -17.79 -21.36 4.55
CA LEU A 189 -17.27 -22.72 4.57
C LEU A 189 -17.17 -23.24 6.00
N LYS A 190 -16.68 -22.40 6.92
CA LYS A 190 -16.43 -22.80 8.30
C LYS A 190 -16.74 -21.66 9.26
N LYS A 191 -17.36 -22.01 10.39
CA LYS A 191 -17.47 -21.18 11.58
C LYS A 191 -17.02 -22.01 12.77
N GLN A 192 -16.07 -21.53 13.56
CA GLN A 192 -15.69 -22.19 14.81
C GLN A 192 -15.24 -21.17 15.86
N ALA A 193 -15.42 -21.51 17.13
CA ALA A 193 -14.80 -20.79 18.22
C ALA A 193 -13.28 -20.82 18.04
N TYR A 194 -12.64 -19.69 18.32
CA TYR A 194 -11.22 -19.51 18.14
C TYR A 194 -10.72 -18.53 19.19
N LYS A 195 -9.76 -19.00 19.99
CA LYS A 195 -9.09 -18.18 20.98
C LYS A 195 -7.72 -17.84 20.43
N SER A 196 -7.56 -16.59 19.99
CA SER A 196 -6.24 -16.04 19.73
C SER A 196 -5.59 -15.62 21.05
N ASN A 197 -4.30 -15.88 21.20
CA ASN A 197 -3.50 -15.21 22.24
C ASN A 197 -3.04 -13.81 21.78
N ASP A 198 -3.15 -13.52 20.49
CA ASP A 198 -2.74 -12.27 19.85
C ASP A 198 -3.94 -11.36 19.57
N GLY A 199 -3.71 -10.05 19.66
CA GLY A 199 -4.72 -9.04 19.37
C GLY A 199 -5.16 -8.98 17.89
N ALA A 200 -4.42 -9.65 16.99
CA ALA A 200 -4.75 -9.78 15.57
C ALA A 200 -4.19 -11.10 15.01
N VAL A 201 -4.94 -11.72 14.09
CA VAL A 201 -4.63 -13.07 13.56
C VAL A 201 -4.55 -13.04 12.04
N PHE A 202 -3.42 -13.39 11.45
CA PHE A 202 -3.28 -13.47 10.00
C PHE A 202 -3.38 -14.92 9.54
N PHE A 203 -3.95 -15.15 8.36
CA PHE A 203 -4.19 -16.51 7.88
C PHE A 203 -3.44 -16.79 6.59
N SER A 204 -2.60 -17.81 6.59
CA SER A 204 -1.90 -18.32 5.43
C SER A 204 -2.80 -19.12 4.48
N ASN A 205 -3.96 -19.62 4.93
CA ASN A 205 -4.94 -20.34 4.12
C ASN A 205 -6.40 -20.16 4.62
N PHE A 206 -7.39 -20.30 3.74
CA PHE A 206 -8.82 -20.21 4.08
C PHE A 206 -9.57 -21.55 4.04
N ASP A 207 -9.01 -22.54 3.35
CA ASP A 207 -9.59 -23.88 3.22
C ASP A 207 -8.48 -24.94 2.99
N PRO A 208 -8.09 -25.72 4.03
CA PRO A 208 -8.47 -25.54 5.43
C PRO A 208 -7.97 -24.19 5.98
N VAL A 209 -8.56 -23.71 7.08
CA VAL A 209 -8.08 -22.49 7.74
C VAL A 209 -6.76 -22.78 8.43
N GLU A 210 -5.75 -21.98 8.10
CA GLU A 210 -4.42 -22.05 8.68
C GLU A 210 -3.94 -20.63 8.95
N GLU A 211 -3.42 -20.40 10.14
CA GLU A 211 -2.73 -19.17 10.53
C GLU A 211 -1.43 -19.03 9.73
#